data_AF-A0A2D7GCX1-F1
#
_entry.id   AF-A0A2D7GCX1-F1
#
_cell.length_a   1.000
_cell.length_b   1.000
_cell.length_c   1.000
_cell.angle_alpha   90.00
_cell.angle_beta   90.00
_cell.angle_gamma   90.00
#
_symmetry.space_group_name_H-M   'P 1'
#
loop_
_entity.id
_entity.type
_entity.pdbx_description
1 polymer ?
#
loop_
_entity_poly.entity_id
_entity_poly.type
_entity_poly.pdbx_seq_one_letter_code
_entity_poly.pdbx_strand_id
1 'polypeptide(L)' 'MESHVKIGDLVKFKDEVNDGTYAARGLVVEIKDSIDRNYGVLWDFLRGEVGWQYCCEIEVISKRGAK' A
#
# COMPACT_ATOMS: atom_id res chain seq x y z
N MET A 1 -14.56 -10.54 -5.29
CA MET A 1 -13.37 -11.22 -4.72
C MET A 1 -12.64 -10.18 -3.88
N GLU A 2 -12.80 -10.22 -2.56
CA GLU A 2 -12.18 -9.23 -1.66
C GLU A 2 -10.68 -9.49 -1.55
N SER A 3 -9.89 -8.68 -2.26
CA SER A 3 -8.44 -8.59 -2.00
C SER A 3 -8.25 -7.77 -0.72
N HIS A 4 -8.41 -8.41 0.44
CA HIS A 4 -8.04 -7.77 1.71
C HIS A 4 -6.53 -7.48 1.68
N VAL A 5 -6.18 -6.18 1.67
CA VAL A 5 -4.80 -5.69 1.83
C VAL A 5 -4.26 -6.18 3.17
N LYS A 6 -3.02 -6.66 3.20
CA LYS A 6 -2.37 -7.21 4.40
C LYS A 6 -1.08 -6.48 4.72
N ILE A 7 -0.67 -6.55 6.00
CA ILE A 7 0.66 -6.12 6.41
C ILE A 7 1.71 -6.92 5.63
N GLY A 8 2.64 -6.21 5.01
CA GLY A 8 3.70 -6.74 4.15
C GLY A 8 3.36 -6.76 2.66
N ASP A 9 2.15 -6.39 2.25
CA ASP A 9 1.82 -6.21 0.84
C ASP A 9 2.52 -4.97 0.29
N LEU A 10 3.01 -5.06 -0.95
CA LEU A 10 3.50 -3.91 -1.70
C LEU A 10 2.33 -3.25 -2.39
N VAL A 11 2.23 -1.94 -2.22
CA VAL A 11 1.15 -1.12 -2.77
C VAL A 11 1.70 0.06 -3.57
N LYS A 12 0.84 0.61 -4.43
CA LYS A 12 1.04 1.92 -5.05
C LYS A 12 -0.26 2.72 -5.01
N PHE A 13 -0.20 4.00 -5.34
CA PHE A 13 -1.41 4.80 -5.54
C PHE A 13 -2.14 4.36 -6.81
N LYS A 14 -3.47 4.29 -6.76
CA LYS A 14 -4.29 3.88 -7.93
C LYS A 14 -4.19 4.87 -9.09
N ASP A 15 -4.08 6.16 -8.78
CA ASP A 15 -4.04 7.23 -9.77
C ASP A 15 -2.62 7.47 -10.33
N GLU A 16 -1.63 6.71 -9.85
CA GLU A 16 -0.26 6.82 -10.35
C GLU A 16 -0.14 6.15 -11.72
N VAL A 17 0.05 6.96 -12.75
CA VAL A 17 0.38 6.50 -14.09
C VAL A 17 1.73 5.79 -14.00
N ASN A 18 1.75 4.50 -14.35
CA ASN A 18 2.96 3.69 -14.42
C ASN A 18 3.87 4.22 -15.54
N ASP A 19 4.61 5.30 -15.29
CA ASP A 19 5.59 5.85 -16.24
C ASP A 19 6.91 5.06 -16.26
N GLY A 20 6.99 3.97 -15.48
CA GLY A 20 8.07 3.01 -15.53
C GLY A 20 9.29 3.37 -14.67
N THR A 21 9.37 4.57 -14.09
CA THR A 21 10.62 4.98 -13.42
C THR A 21 10.45 5.36 -11.95
N TYR A 22 9.27 5.88 -11.54
CA TYR A 22 9.09 6.41 -10.18
C TYR A 22 7.73 6.16 -9.53
N ALA A 23 6.97 5.15 -9.98
CA ALA A 23 5.72 4.80 -9.26
C ALA A 23 6.06 4.56 -7.78
N ALA A 24 5.53 5.38 -6.89
CA ALA A 24 5.76 5.34 -5.47
C ALA A 24 5.29 3.99 -4.93
N ARG A 25 6.26 3.16 -4.53
CA ARG A 25 6.01 1.84 -3.95
C ARG A 25 6.03 1.96 -2.44
N GLY A 26 4.91 1.63 -1.83
CA GLY A 26 4.75 1.57 -0.38
C GLY A 26 4.72 0.13 0.12
N LEU A 27 5.08 -0.06 1.38
CA LEU A 27 4.87 -1.31 2.12
C LEU A 27 3.81 -1.09 3.19
N VAL A 28 2.78 -1.92 3.21
CA VAL A 28 1.80 -1.88 4.30
C VAL A 28 2.45 -2.37 5.57
N VAL A 29 2.51 -1.53 6.61
CA VAL A 29 3.15 -1.84 7.90
C VAL A 29 2.16 -1.85 9.06
N GLU A 30 1.02 -1.18 8.92
CA GLU A 30 -0.03 -1.10 9.94
C GLU A 30 -1.42 -1.12 9.31
N ILE A 31 -2.41 -1.69 10.00
CA ILE A 31 -3.82 -1.67 9.60
C ILE A 31 -4.64 -1.23 10.80
N LYS A 32 -5.43 -0.18 10.64
CA LYS A 32 -6.44 0.24 11.62
C LYS A 32 -7.80 -0.22 11.14
N ASP A 33 -8.46 -1.01 11.99
CA ASP A 33 -9.82 -1.47 11.76
C ASP A 33 -10.80 -0.33 12.11
N SER A 34 -10.93 0.63 11.19
CA SER A 34 -11.91 1.71 11.21
C SER A 34 -12.98 1.48 10.14
N ILE A 35 -14.08 2.24 10.20
CA ILE A 35 -15.19 2.15 9.23
C ILE A 35 -14.70 2.24 7.78
N ASP A 36 -13.67 3.04 7.51
CA ASP A 36 -13.12 3.25 6.16
C ASP A 36 -11.84 2.44 5.86
N ARG A 37 -11.37 1.64 6.84
CA ARG A 37 -10.11 0.87 6.82
C ARG A 37 -8.91 1.74 6.39
N ASN A 38 -8.20 2.25 7.38
CA ASN A 38 -6.97 3.02 7.15
C ASN A 38 -5.74 2.12 7.25
N TYR A 39 -4.82 2.26 6.29
CA TYR A 39 -3.58 1.51 6.20
C TYR A 39 -2.41 2.44 6.47
N GLY A 40 -1.55 2.07 7.41
CA GLY A 40 -0.24 2.69 7.58
C GLY A 40 0.68 2.10 6.52
N VAL A 41 1.12 2.95 5.59
CA VAL A 41 1.98 2.58 4.48
C VAL A 41 3.32 3.28 4.65
N LEU A 42 4.39 2.49 4.71
CA LEU A 42 5.76 2.98 4.66
C LEU A 42 6.07 3.32 3.20
N TRP A 43 6.15 4.61 2.90
CA TRP A 43 6.47 5.12 1.58
C TRP A 43 7.96 5.37 1.48
N ASP A 44 8.56 5.00 0.34
CA ASP A 44 9.99 5.18 0.08
C ASP A 44 10.87 4.63 1.23
N PHE A 45 11.21 3.33 1.13
CA PHE A 45 12.02 2.61 2.12
C PHE A 45 13.30 3.36 2.56
N LEU A 46 13.81 4.29 1.74
CA LEU A 46 15.00 5.07 2.01
C LEU A 46 14.77 6.23 2.99
N ARG A 47 13.54 6.75 3.07
CA ARG A 47 13.17 7.87 3.94
C ARG A 47 12.59 7.43 5.27
N GLY A 48 12.04 6.22 5.34
CA GLY A 48 11.50 5.66 6.58
C GLY A 48 10.20 6.33 7.05
N GLU A 49 9.51 7.06 6.18
CA GLU A 49 8.30 7.81 6.52
C GLU A 49 7.04 6.95 6.32
N VAL A 50 6.20 6.88 7.36
CA VAL A 50 4.91 6.19 7.31
C VAL A 50 3.80 7.20 7.11
N GLY A 51 3.07 7.06 6.00
CA GLY A 51 1.84 7.80 5.71
C GLY A 51 0.60 6.94 5.93
N TRP A 52 -0.52 7.56 6.29
CA TRP A 52 -1.81 6.88 6.41
C TRP A 52 -2.61 7.03 5.12
N GLN A 53 -3.14 5.92 4.60
CA GLN A 53 -3.88 5.91 3.34
C GLN A 53 -5.16 5.06 3.44
N TYR A 54 -6.20 5.48 2.74
CA TYR A 54 -7.45 4.73 2.65
C TYR A 54 -7.33 3.54 1.69
N CYS A 55 -8.12 2.48 1.91
CA CYS A 55 -8.17 1.33 0.98
C CYS A 55 -8.49 1.75 -0.46
N CYS A 56 -9.27 2.81 -0.64
CA CYS A 56 -9.71 3.23 -1.96
C CYS A 56 -8.62 3.93 -2.78
N GLU A 57 -7.55 4.42 -2.14
CA GLU A 57 -6.49 5.21 -2.77
C GLU A 57 -5.30 4.36 -3.21
N ILE A 58 -5.15 3.17 -2.64
CA ILE A 58 -4.02 2.27 -2.88
C ILE A 58 -4.44 0.97 -3.57
N GLU A 59 -3.55 0.39 -4.36
CA GLU A 59 -3.71 -0.94 -4.93
C GLU A 59 -2.51 -1.84 -4.63
N VAL A 60 -2.78 -3.13 -4.40
CA VAL A 60 -1.75 -4.14 -4.14
C VAL A 60 -1.12 -4.58 -5.45
N ILE A 61 0.18 -4.39 -5.57
CA ILE A 61 0.99 -4.77 -6.74
C ILE A 61 1.82 -6.03 -6.50
N SER A 62 2.04 -6.41 -5.24
CA SER A 62 2.62 -7.70 -4.88
C SER A 62 2.14 -8.14 -3.50
N LYS A 63 1.68 -9.40 -3.42
CA LYS A 63 1.18 -9.99 -2.18
C LYS A 63 2.30 -10.75 -1.49
N ARG A 64 2.48 -10.52 -0.19
CA ARG A 64 3.42 -11.35 0.59
C ARG A 64 2.80 -12.73 0.84
N GLY A 65 3.54 -13.79 0.54
CA GLY A 65 3.12 -15.17 0.83
C GLY A 65 2.23 -15.82 -0.25
N ALA A 66 2.12 -15.23 -1.44
CA ALA A 66 1.58 -15.94 -2.60
C ALA A 66 2.60 -17.00 -3.07
N LYS A 67 2.43 -18.24 -2.57
CA LYS A 67 2.96 -19.45 -3.18
C LYS A 67 1.87 -20.09 -4.03
#